data_AF-A0A543EY00-F1
#
_entry.id   AF-A0A543EY00-F1
#
_cell.length_a   1.000
_cell.length_b   1.000
_cell.length_c   1.000
_cell.angle_alpha   90.00
_cell.angle_beta   90.00
_cell.angle_gamma   90.00
#
_symmetry.space_group_name_H-M   'P 1'
#
loop_
_entity.id
_entity.type
_entity.pdbx_description
1 polymer ?
#
loop_
_entity_poly.entity_id
_entity_poly.type
_entity_poly.pdbx_seq_one_letter_code
_entity_poly.pdbx_strand_id
1 'polypeptide(L)'
;MSVLWMVVGLVVFGVVLDRLLGLAEARGWVGSRGKFGSGGAAGLFGELQALFAPSSQHTQQEIRSRETRGQQLDSAADPLGVDLDNGIVRLRGETREHPQREAGHTARGRADRTVQDIATFTHSAAETSVTPSSFTGVIFDAEQRAHMDAFVEVVATDPARARASLSDILDNTDPDWWNSAEQVVQEALRLDGLLYFDWRDNAQEIADYLEDLPGFPEAMGWDWYDWSRLANWDPDDRHGFLRQLGDRAADHGVAVIGVLVDGDGLTLGFVPSDRLGRFTTAAQAAGIRTFVYRTGSPVA
;
A
#
# COMPACT_ATOMS: atom_id res chain seq x y z
N MET A 1 -23.53 -43.58 -29.32
CA MET A 1 -22.55 -43.95 -28.27
C MET A 1 -21.26 -43.12 -28.32
N SER A 2 -20.73 -42.74 -29.48
CA SER A 2 -19.43 -42.04 -29.57
C SER A 2 -19.37 -40.66 -28.90
N VAL A 3 -20.46 -39.87 -28.94
CA VAL A 3 -20.49 -38.53 -28.32
C VAL A 3 -20.42 -38.60 -26.79
N LEU A 4 -21.10 -39.58 -26.18
CA LEU A 4 -21.08 -39.78 -24.73
C LEU A 4 -19.66 -40.05 -24.21
N TRP A 5 -18.93 -40.93 -24.90
CA TRP A 5 -17.55 -41.26 -24.55
C TRP A 5 -16.59 -40.08 -24.74
N MET A 6 -16.83 -39.23 -25.74
CA MET A 6 -16.05 -38.01 -25.93
C MET A 6 -16.24 -37.03 -24.76
N VAL A 7 -17.47 -36.85 -24.29
CA VAL A 7 -17.78 -35.97 -23.15
C VAL A 7 -17.13 -36.52 -21.86
N VAL A 8 -17.26 -37.83 -21.61
CA VAL A 8 -16.62 -38.46 -20.45
C VAL A 8 -15.09 -38.30 -20.52
N GLY A 9 -14.49 -38.51 -21.69
CA GLY A 9 -13.06 -38.30 -21.90
C GLY A 9 -12.60 -36.87 -21.60
N LEU A 10 -13.36 -35.87 -22.04
CA LEU A 10 -13.06 -34.46 -21.78
C LEU A 10 -13.10 -34.12 -20.28
N VAL A 11 -14.12 -34.61 -19.56
CA VAL A 11 -14.26 -34.38 -18.12
C VAL A 11 -13.11 -35.04 -17.35
N VAL A 12 -12.79 -36.29 -17.66
CA VAL A 12 -11.68 -37.01 -17.02
C VAL A 12 -10.35 -36.30 -17.30
N PHE A 13 -10.12 -35.85 -18.53
CA PHE A 13 -8.92 -35.11 -18.90
C PHE A 13 -8.79 -33.79 -18.11
N GLY A 14 -9.89 -33.05 -17.94
CA GLY A 14 -9.93 -31.84 -17.13
C GLY A 14 -9.56 -32.09 -15.66
N VAL A 15 -10.14 -33.13 -15.05
CA VAL A 15 -9.84 -33.50 -13.65
C VAL A 15 -8.38 -33.95 -13.47
N VAL A 16 -7.82 -34.66 -14.43
CA VAL A 16 -6.41 -35.06 -14.40
C VAL A 16 -5.49 -33.84 -14.53
N LEU A 17 -5.80 -32.91 -15.42
CA LEU A 17 -5.06 -31.65 -15.57
C LEU A 17 -5.07 -30.83 -14.28
N ASP A 18 -6.23 -30.68 -13.65
CA ASP A 18 -6.41 -29.97 -12.39
C ASP A 18 -5.53 -30.56 -11.27
N ARG A 19 -5.52 -31.91 -11.14
CA ARG A 19 -4.68 -32.60 -10.16
C ARG A 19 -3.18 -32.48 -10.44
N LEU A 20 -2.79 -32.51 -11.72
CA LEU A 20 -1.39 -32.33 -12.11
C LEU A 20 -0.91 -30.88 -11.87
N LEU A 21 -1.78 -29.89 -12.08
CA LEU A 21 -1.49 -28.49 -11.78
C LEU A 21 -1.23 -28.27 -10.28
N GLY A 22 -2.08 -28.81 -9.39
CA GLY A 22 -1.84 -28.73 -7.94
C GLY A 22 -0.57 -29.46 -7.49
N LEU A 23 -0.22 -30.58 -8.13
CA LEU A 23 1.04 -31.28 -7.87
C LEU A 23 2.26 -30.50 -8.35
N ALA A 24 2.14 -29.82 -9.50
CA ALA A 24 3.22 -29.00 -10.04
C ALA A 24 3.44 -27.73 -9.19
N GLU A 25 2.36 -27.18 -8.61
CA GLU A 25 2.42 -26.07 -7.65
C GLU A 25 3.07 -26.49 -6.33
N ALA A 26 2.65 -27.62 -5.75
CA ALA A 26 3.25 -28.17 -4.53
C ALA A 26 4.75 -28.50 -4.69
N ARG A 27 5.21 -28.74 -5.93
CA ARG A 27 6.60 -29.05 -6.25
C ARG A 27 7.42 -27.83 -6.71
N GLY A 28 6.79 -26.66 -6.78
CA GLY A 28 7.42 -25.40 -7.24
C GLY A 28 7.84 -25.42 -8.71
N TRP A 29 7.30 -26.33 -9.53
CA TRP A 29 7.64 -26.46 -10.95
C TRP A 29 6.92 -25.43 -11.81
N VAL A 30 5.71 -25.09 -11.40
CA VAL A 30 5.02 -23.92 -11.92
C VAL A 30 5.31 -22.83 -10.90
N GLY A 31 6.32 -21.99 -11.19
CA GLY A 31 6.54 -20.77 -10.43
C GLY A 31 5.22 -20.02 -10.38
N SER A 32 4.87 -19.52 -9.19
CA SER A 32 3.60 -18.86 -8.88
C SER A 32 3.21 -17.98 -10.07
N ARG A 33 2.30 -18.46 -10.91
CA ARG A 33 1.67 -17.59 -11.90
C ARG A 33 0.92 -16.61 -11.02
N GLY A 34 1.49 -15.43 -10.80
CA GLY A 34 0.77 -14.32 -10.20
C GLY A 34 -0.62 -14.34 -10.82
N LYS A 35 -1.66 -14.35 -9.96
CA LYS A 35 -3.08 -14.39 -10.36
C LYS A 35 -3.16 -13.66 -11.69
N PHE A 36 -3.38 -14.39 -12.78
CA PHE A 36 -3.54 -13.78 -14.08
C PHE A 36 -4.75 -12.89 -13.90
N GLY A 37 -4.50 -11.59 -13.68
CA GLY A 37 -5.48 -10.57 -13.92
C GLY A 37 -6.09 -10.91 -15.27
N SER A 38 -7.40 -10.88 -15.33
CA SER A 38 -8.28 -11.13 -16.47
C SER A 38 -7.94 -10.20 -17.67
N GLY A 39 -6.73 -10.27 -18.20
CA GLY A 39 -6.16 -9.36 -19.19
C GLY A 39 -5.38 -10.06 -20.31
N GLY A 40 -5.10 -11.36 -20.19
CA GLY A 40 -4.34 -12.11 -21.20
C GLY A 40 -5.09 -12.43 -22.51
N ALA A 41 -6.42 -12.31 -22.53
CA ALA A 41 -7.23 -12.42 -23.76
C ALA A 41 -7.74 -11.06 -24.28
N ALA A 42 -7.39 -9.95 -23.62
CA ALA A 42 -7.90 -8.63 -23.93
C ALA A 42 -7.04 -7.84 -24.94
N GLY A 43 -5.82 -8.29 -25.26
CA GLY A 43 -4.94 -7.56 -26.19
C GLY A 43 -5.51 -7.38 -27.60
N LEU A 44 -6.19 -8.41 -28.14
CA LEU A 44 -6.82 -8.33 -29.47
C LEU A 44 -8.25 -7.79 -29.44
N PHE A 45 -8.94 -7.84 -28.31
CA PHE A 45 -10.33 -7.36 -28.19
C PHE A 45 -10.41 -5.89 -27.72
N GLY A 46 -9.44 -5.42 -26.94
CA GLY A 46 -9.33 -4.03 -26.50
C GLY A 46 -9.01 -3.06 -27.63
N GLU A 47 -8.17 -3.46 -28.60
CA GLU A 47 -7.91 -2.68 -29.81
C GLU A 47 -9.16 -2.56 -30.70
N LEU A 48 -9.98 -3.61 -30.80
CA LEU A 48 -11.25 -3.56 -31.52
C LEU A 48 -12.28 -2.69 -30.78
N GLN A 49 -12.32 -2.71 -29.44
CA GLN A 49 -13.24 -1.87 -28.67
C GLN A 49 -12.89 -0.38 -28.74
N ALA A 50 -11.60 -0.04 -28.81
CA ALA A 50 -11.13 1.33 -29.02
C ALA A 50 -11.55 1.91 -30.39
N LEU A 51 -11.73 1.06 -31.41
CA LEU A 51 -12.23 1.46 -32.73
C LEU A 51 -13.74 1.72 -32.77
N PHE A 52 -14.53 1.19 -31.83
CA PHE A 52 -15.99 1.29 -31.84
C PHE A 52 -16.60 2.15 -30.71
N ALA A 53 -15.80 2.69 -29.79
CA ALA A 53 -16.28 3.52 -28.69
C ALA A 53 -15.60 4.90 -28.63
N PRO A 54 -15.82 5.80 -29.60
CA PRO A 54 -15.28 7.18 -29.56
C PRO A 54 -15.83 8.04 -28.41
N SER A 55 -16.87 7.61 -27.68
CA SER A 55 -17.50 8.43 -26.63
C SER A 55 -16.83 8.37 -25.26
N SER A 56 -15.94 7.39 -25.00
CA SER A 56 -15.31 7.23 -23.67
C SER A 56 -14.22 8.27 -23.40
N GLN A 57 -13.61 8.84 -24.45
CA GLN A 57 -12.61 9.91 -24.31
C GLN A 57 -13.23 11.19 -23.73
N HIS A 58 -14.48 11.49 -24.05
CA HIS A 58 -15.17 12.67 -23.54
C HIS A 58 -15.48 12.55 -22.04
N THR A 59 -15.83 11.35 -21.57
CA THR A 59 -16.09 11.08 -20.15
C THR A 59 -14.82 11.20 -19.31
N GLN A 60 -13.69 10.68 -19.81
CA GLN A 60 -12.39 10.83 -19.13
C GLN A 60 -11.91 12.28 -19.10
N GLN A 61 -12.13 13.03 -20.18
CA GLN A 61 -11.77 14.45 -20.25
C GLN A 61 -12.66 15.31 -19.34
N GLU A 62 -13.94 14.94 -19.16
CA GLU A 62 -14.85 15.64 -18.25
C GLU A 62 -14.52 15.37 -16.78
N ILE A 63 -14.16 14.13 -16.40
CA ILE A 63 -13.69 13.78 -15.06
C ILE A 63 -12.44 14.61 -14.69
N ARG A 64 -11.43 14.65 -15.58
CA ARG A 64 -10.21 15.46 -15.39
C ARG A 64 -10.50 16.95 -15.25
N SER A 65 -11.52 17.46 -15.96
CA SER A 65 -11.93 18.87 -15.87
C SER A 65 -12.62 19.20 -14.54
N ARG A 66 -13.27 18.23 -13.90
CA ARG A 66 -13.94 18.43 -12.62
C ARG A 66 -12.92 18.42 -11.47
N GLU A 67 -11.92 17.55 -11.52
CA GLU A 67 -10.83 17.51 -10.53
C GLU A 67 -10.04 18.83 -10.48
N THR A 68 -9.68 19.38 -11.65
CA THR A 68 -8.97 20.67 -11.73
C THR A 68 -9.83 21.86 -11.29
N ARG A 69 -11.16 21.76 -11.42
CA ARG A 69 -12.08 22.83 -11.01
C ARG A 69 -12.42 22.80 -9.52
N GLY A 70 -12.39 21.63 -8.89
CA GLY A 70 -12.53 21.48 -7.44
C GLY A 70 -11.38 22.16 -6.69
N GLN A 71 -10.14 21.98 -7.16
CA GLN A 71 -8.95 22.55 -6.51
C GLN A 71 -8.85 24.09 -6.61
N GLN A 72 -9.50 24.73 -7.59
CA GLN A 72 -9.48 26.19 -7.73
C GLN A 72 -10.45 26.93 -6.81
N LEU A 73 -11.44 26.25 -6.23
CA LEU A 73 -12.45 26.87 -5.36
C LEU A 73 -12.04 26.96 -3.88
N ASP A 74 -10.97 26.27 -3.47
CA ASP A 74 -10.48 26.27 -2.08
C ASP A 74 -9.45 27.37 -1.75
N SER A 75 -9.14 28.28 -2.68
CA SER A 75 -8.15 29.34 -2.45
C SER A 75 -8.71 30.59 -1.72
N ALA A 76 -9.92 30.52 -1.14
CA ALA A 76 -10.56 31.65 -0.48
C ALA A 76 -10.71 31.52 1.06
N ALA A 77 -10.13 30.51 1.70
CA ALA A 77 -10.31 30.26 3.13
C ALA A 77 -9.01 30.41 3.97
N ASP A 78 -9.14 31.29 4.97
CA ASP A 78 -8.35 31.48 6.19
C ASP A 78 -6.81 31.66 6.11
N PRO A 79 -6.27 32.88 6.34
CA PRO A 79 -4.82 33.14 6.38
C PRO A 79 -4.08 32.44 7.54
N LEU A 80 -4.79 31.76 8.45
CA LEU A 80 -4.18 31.03 9.57
C LEU A 80 -3.99 29.53 9.29
N GLY A 81 -4.54 28.98 8.19
CA GLY A 81 -4.29 27.60 7.77
C GLY A 81 -4.69 26.52 8.79
N VAL A 82 -5.67 26.81 9.64
CA VAL A 82 -6.18 25.88 10.66
C VAL A 82 -7.56 25.38 10.23
N ASP A 83 -7.66 24.09 9.92
CA ASP A 83 -8.93 23.42 9.63
C ASP A 83 -9.33 22.58 10.85
N LEU A 84 -10.16 23.16 11.71
CA LEU A 84 -10.61 22.55 12.97
C LEU A 84 -11.69 21.48 12.76
N ASP A 85 -12.39 21.50 11.63
CA ASP A 85 -13.47 20.55 11.35
C ASP A 85 -12.90 19.20 10.86
N ASN A 86 -11.74 19.23 10.18
CA ASN A 86 -11.02 18.02 9.77
C ASN A 86 -9.90 17.62 10.74
N GLY A 87 -9.68 18.36 11.83
CA GLY A 87 -8.63 18.06 12.82
C GLY A 87 -7.20 18.25 12.29
N ILE A 88 -7.02 19.10 11.27
CA ILE A 88 -5.72 19.33 10.62
C ILE A 88 -5.15 20.67 11.10
N VAL A 89 -4.07 20.60 11.89
CA VAL A 89 -3.26 21.76 12.28
C VAL A 89 -1.99 21.79 11.42
N ARG A 90 -1.90 22.73 10.48
CA ARG A 90 -0.68 22.93 9.68
C ARG A 90 0.28 23.85 10.41
N LEU A 91 1.29 23.29 11.07
CA LEU A 91 2.38 24.07 11.65
C LEU A 91 3.40 24.39 10.55
N ARG A 92 3.56 25.69 10.26
CA ARG A 92 4.59 26.19 9.33
C ARG A 92 5.96 25.90 9.95
N GLY A 93 6.68 24.93 9.39
CA GLY A 93 8.08 24.70 9.74
C GLY A 93 8.90 25.90 9.29
N GLU A 94 9.25 26.78 10.23
CA GLU A 94 10.29 27.77 9.99
C GLU A 94 11.60 27.00 9.76
N THR A 95 12.07 27.00 8.51
CA THR A 95 13.44 26.67 8.16
C THR A 95 14.36 27.49 9.06
N ARG A 96 14.91 26.86 10.10
CA ARG A 96 15.95 27.45 10.93
C ARG A 96 17.19 27.65 10.07
N GLU A 97 17.32 28.83 9.47
CA GLU A 97 18.62 29.35 9.07
C GLU A 97 19.51 29.35 10.30
N HIS A 98 20.61 28.62 10.18
CA HIS A 98 21.60 28.39 11.21
C HIS A 98 22.35 29.71 11.48
N PRO A 99 22.22 30.36 12.66
CA PRO A 99 23.09 31.49 12.98
C PRO A 99 24.43 30.93 13.45
N GLN A 100 25.46 31.46 12.82
CA GLN A 100 26.87 31.26 13.11
C GLN A 100 27.18 31.69 14.56
N ARG A 101 28.01 30.87 15.22
CA ARG A 101 28.64 31.05 16.54
C ARG A 101 28.72 32.50 17.05
N GLU A 102 28.23 32.73 18.26
CA GLU A 102 28.96 33.54 19.24
C GLU A 102 28.75 33.01 20.66
N ALA A 103 29.82 33.12 21.46
CA ALA A 103 30.04 32.39 22.68
C ALA A 103 29.49 33.11 23.92
N GLY A 104 28.96 32.31 24.85
CA GLY A 104 29.09 32.54 26.29
C GLY A 104 27.89 33.16 27.01
N HIS A 105 27.15 32.34 27.75
CA HIS A 105 26.87 32.62 29.16
C HIS A 105 26.27 31.43 29.89
N THR A 106 26.70 31.28 31.13
CA THR A 106 26.39 30.23 32.09
C THR A 106 25.08 30.48 32.84
N ALA A 107 24.44 29.36 33.21
CA ALA A 107 23.78 29.08 34.50
C ALA A 107 22.24 28.97 34.56
N ARG A 108 21.85 27.85 35.20
CA ARG A 108 20.68 27.56 36.05
C ARG A 108 19.32 27.30 35.40
N GLY A 109 19.00 25.99 35.38
CA GLY A 109 18.02 25.42 36.31
C GLY A 109 16.57 25.40 35.86
N ARG A 110 15.98 24.20 35.74
CA ARG A 110 14.78 23.75 36.46
C ARG A 110 14.27 22.44 35.84
N ALA A 111 13.94 21.51 36.72
CA ALA A 111 13.27 20.26 36.43
C ALA A 111 11.83 20.54 35.97
N ASP A 112 11.42 19.92 34.87
CA ASP A 112 10.18 19.14 34.85
C ASP A 112 10.23 18.17 33.67
N ARG A 113 9.91 16.90 33.93
CA ARG A 113 10.03 15.79 32.98
C ARG A 113 8.73 15.02 33.05
N THR A 114 7.78 15.36 32.16
CA THR A 114 6.57 14.58 31.97
C THR A 114 6.25 14.46 30.48
N VAL A 115 6.57 13.28 29.96
CA VAL A 115 5.85 12.46 28.97
C VAL A 115 4.80 13.18 28.10
N GLN A 116 5.13 13.41 26.83
CA GLN A 116 4.27 13.22 25.64
C GLN A 116 5.06 13.65 24.38
N ASP A 117 5.84 12.74 23.82
CA ASP A 117 6.40 12.89 22.46
C ASP A 117 5.98 11.67 21.64
N ILE A 118 4.85 11.77 20.96
CA ILE A 118 4.56 10.98 19.76
C ILE A 118 4.71 11.97 18.62
N ALA A 119 5.84 11.85 17.91
CA ALA A 119 6.15 12.67 16.76
C ALA A 119 5.21 12.32 15.60
N THR A 120 4.19 13.14 15.38
CA THR A 120 3.39 13.15 14.15
C THR A 120 4.06 14.12 13.19
N PHE A 121 4.63 13.59 12.11
CA PHE A 121 5.17 14.39 11.00
C PHE A 121 4.34 14.12 9.74
N THR A 122 3.62 15.14 9.29
CA THR A 122 2.99 15.18 7.96
C THR A 122 3.89 15.99 7.04
N HIS A 123 4.36 15.37 5.95
CA HIS A 123 5.13 16.06 4.91
C HIS A 123 4.20 16.87 4.00
N SER A 124 4.51 18.16 3.83
CA SER A 124 3.85 19.06 2.89
C SER A 124 4.49 18.91 1.52
N ALA A 125 3.81 18.25 0.59
CA ALA A 125 4.21 18.21 -0.82
C ALA A 125 3.86 19.56 -1.49
N ALA A 126 4.88 20.38 -1.76
CA ALA A 126 4.74 21.50 -2.67
C ALA A 126 4.92 20.99 -4.11
N GLU A 127 3.83 20.84 -4.85
CA GLU A 127 3.85 20.43 -6.24
C GLU A 127 4.53 21.49 -7.11
N THR A 128 5.75 21.19 -7.55
CA THR A 128 6.42 21.93 -8.61
C THR A 128 6.12 21.21 -9.91
N SER A 129 5.50 21.87 -10.89
CA SER A 129 5.20 21.26 -12.19
C SER A 129 6.51 20.97 -12.95
N VAL A 130 7.00 19.74 -12.85
CA VAL A 130 8.19 19.27 -13.56
C VAL A 130 7.75 18.61 -14.88
N THR A 131 8.22 19.12 -16.00
CA THR A 131 8.13 18.45 -17.32
C THR A 131 8.74 17.05 -17.25
N PRO A 132 8.15 16.01 -17.88
CA PRO A 132 8.61 14.62 -17.74
C PRO A 132 9.99 14.46 -18.36
N SER A 133 11.00 14.62 -17.51
CA SER A 133 12.37 14.17 -17.71
C SER A 133 12.33 12.64 -17.84
N SER A 134 13.20 12.10 -18.70
CA SER A 134 13.50 10.68 -18.78
C SER A 134 13.55 10.06 -17.37
N PHE A 135 12.66 9.10 -17.10
CA PHE A 135 12.68 8.31 -15.87
C PHE A 135 14.05 7.66 -15.79
N THR A 136 14.82 8.05 -14.79
CA THR A 136 16.10 7.39 -14.47
C THR A 136 15.76 6.48 -13.30
N GLY A 137 15.87 5.16 -13.50
CA GLY A 137 15.62 4.20 -12.44
C GLY A 137 16.36 4.54 -11.14
N VAL A 138 15.74 4.20 -10.00
CA VAL A 138 16.32 4.49 -8.69
C VAL A 138 17.37 3.44 -8.36
N ILE A 139 18.63 3.87 -8.15
CA ILE A 139 19.70 3.01 -7.66
C ILE A 139 19.80 3.15 -6.15
N PHE A 140 19.52 2.06 -5.43
CA PHE A 140 19.67 2.01 -3.97
C PHE A 140 21.09 1.64 -3.58
N ASP A 141 21.73 2.48 -2.76
CA ASP A 141 23.05 2.21 -2.20
C ASP A 141 23.02 1.10 -1.13
N ALA A 142 24.19 0.69 -0.64
CA ALA A 142 24.31 -0.40 0.33
C ALA A 142 23.64 -0.10 1.68
N GLU A 143 23.60 1.17 2.10
CA GLU A 143 22.99 1.58 3.37
C GLU A 143 21.47 1.50 3.26
N GLN A 144 20.91 2.04 2.18
CA GLN A 144 19.49 1.99 1.86
C GLN A 144 19.00 0.54 1.70
N ARG A 145 19.75 -0.33 1.02
CA ARG A 145 19.45 -1.77 0.92
C ARG A 145 19.39 -2.44 2.30
N ALA A 146 20.34 -2.14 3.19
CA ALA A 146 20.34 -2.67 4.55
C ALA A 146 19.13 -2.19 5.38
N HIS A 147 18.67 -0.96 5.17
CA HIS A 147 17.45 -0.45 5.80
C HIS A 147 16.19 -1.15 5.26
N MET A 148 16.11 -1.41 3.96
CA MET A 148 15.02 -2.18 3.36
C MET A 148 15.00 -3.63 3.88
N ASP A 149 16.16 -4.27 4.05
CA ASP A 149 16.27 -5.60 4.67
C ASP A 149 15.73 -5.62 6.10
N ALA A 150 16.02 -4.58 6.89
CA ALA A 150 15.50 -4.44 8.25
C ALA A 150 13.97 -4.23 8.25
N PHE A 151 13.43 -3.48 7.29
CA PHE A 151 12.00 -3.31 7.11
C PHE A 151 11.32 -4.66 6.76
N VAL A 152 11.85 -5.38 5.78
CA VAL A 152 11.36 -6.71 5.38
C VAL A 152 11.38 -7.68 6.54
N GLU A 153 12.44 -7.69 7.36
CA GLU A 153 12.51 -8.57 8.54
C GLU A 153 11.41 -8.33 9.56
N VAL A 154 10.97 -7.07 9.72
CA VAL A 154 9.93 -6.74 10.68
C VAL A 154 8.54 -7.16 10.18
N VAL A 155 8.29 -6.98 8.88
CA VAL A 155 6.97 -7.17 8.26
C VAL A 155 6.72 -8.60 7.82
N ALA A 156 7.74 -9.29 7.29
CA ALA A 156 7.57 -10.62 6.71
C ALA A 156 7.23 -11.68 7.76
N THR A 157 6.32 -12.58 7.37
CA THR A 157 6.02 -13.81 8.12
C THR A 157 7.13 -14.83 7.93
N ASP A 158 7.73 -14.90 6.74
CA ASP A 158 9.00 -15.59 6.46
C ASP A 158 10.09 -14.59 6.02
N PRO A 159 10.87 -14.02 6.97
CA PRO A 159 11.93 -13.08 6.66
C PRO A 159 13.02 -13.62 5.74
N ALA A 160 13.28 -14.93 5.74
CA ALA A 160 14.33 -15.50 4.91
C ALA A 160 13.90 -15.50 3.44
N ARG A 161 12.65 -15.93 3.17
CA ARG A 161 12.08 -15.91 1.82
C ARG A 161 11.94 -14.48 1.29
N ALA A 162 11.41 -13.57 2.10
CA ALA A 162 11.21 -12.18 1.69
C ALA A 162 12.53 -11.45 1.42
N ARG A 163 13.60 -11.69 2.21
CA ARG A 163 14.95 -11.17 1.93
C ARG A 163 15.54 -11.74 0.64
N ALA A 164 15.36 -13.03 0.38
CA ALA A 164 15.80 -13.63 -0.87
C ALA A 164 15.08 -12.98 -2.06
N SER A 165 13.77 -12.72 -1.95
CA SER A 165 13.01 -11.99 -2.96
C SER A 165 13.50 -10.56 -3.14
N LEU A 166 13.78 -9.84 -2.04
CA LEU A 166 14.30 -8.47 -2.09
C LEU A 166 15.65 -8.41 -2.80
N SER A 167 16.59 -9.31 -2.46
CA SER A 167 17.89 -9.39 -3.12
C SER A 167 17.75 -9.70 -4.61
N ASP A 168 16.88 -10.65 -4.97
CA ASP A 168 16.62 -11.00 -6.37
C ASP A 168 16.09 -9.81 -7.16
N ILE A 169 15.13 -9.06 -6.61
CA ILE A 169 14.57 -7.86 -7.24
C ILE A 169 15.65 -6.80 -7.45
N LEU A 170 16.45 -6.52 -6.41
CA LEU A 170 17.49 -5.48 -6.42
C LEU A 170 18.68 -5.80 -7.33
N ASP A 171 18.95 -7.08 -7.58
CA ASP A 171 20.11 -7.52 -8.36
C ASP A 171 19.75 -7.90 -9.80
N ASN A 172 18.52 -8.35 -10.06
CA ASN A 172 18.11 -8.91 -11.36
C ASN A 172 17.04 -8.10 -12.09
N THR A 173 16.41 -7.09 -11.46
CA THR A 173 15.42 -6.26 -12.15
C THR A 173 16.04 -5.01 -12.75
N ASP A 174 15.58 -4.65 -13.94
CA ASP A 174 15.95 -3.39 -14.57
C ASP A 174 15.52 -2.20 -13.68
N PRO A 175 16.45 -1.33 -13.25
CA PRO A 175 16.14 -0.21 -12.36
C PRO A 175 15.02 0.70 -12.87
N ASP A 176 14.79 0.76 -14.18
CA ASP A 176 13.75 1.61 -14.78
C ASP A 176 12.32 1.13 -14.47
N TRP A 177 12.16 -0.07 -13.91
CA TRP A 177 10.86 -0.59 -13.47
C TRP A 177 10.44 -0.10 -12.08
N TRP A 178 11.40 0.41 -11.29
CA TRP A 178 11.16 0.80 -9.90
C TRP A 178 11.34 2.30 -9.73
N ASN A 179 10.27 2.94 -9.25
CA ASN A 179 10.27 4.39 -9.04
C ASN A 179 10.53 4.77 -7.58
N SER A 180 10.46 3.81 -6.65
CA SER A 180 10.58 4.06 -5.21
C SER A 180 10.93 2.82 -4.40
N ALA A 181 11.43 3.01 -3.18
CA ALA A 181 11.74 1.91 -2.25
C ALA A 181 10.47 1.16 -1.86
N GLU A 182 9.34 1.86 -1.75
CA GLU A 182 8.03 1.31 -1.43
C GLU A 182 7.58 0.24 -2.42
N GLN A 183 7.75 0.45 -3.74
CA GLN A 183 7.40 -0.54 -4.76
C GLN A 183 8.28 -1.80 -4.65
N VAL A 184 9.58 -1.63 -4.42
CA VAL A 184 10.51 -2.76 -4.29
C VAL A 184 10.18 -3.60 -3.05
N VAL A 185 9.95 -2.98 -1.90
CA VAL A 185 9.56 -3.75 -0.69
C VAL A 185 8.17 -4.36 -0.80
N GLN A 186 7.23 -3.68 -1.48
CA GLN A 186 5.90 -4.22 -1.72
C GLN A 186 5.97 -5.51 -2.55
N GLU A 187 6.76 -5.52 -3.63
CA GLU A 187 6.91 -6.74 -4.44
C GLU A 187 7.64 -7.84 -3.67
N ALA A 188 8.70 -7.49 -2.94
CA ALA A 188 9.44 -8.46 -2.11
C ALA A 188 8.56 -9.09 -1.01
N LEU A 189 7.57 -8.36 -0.49
CA LEU A 189 6.67 -8.80 0.58
C LEU A 189 5.32 -9.35 0.07
N ARG A 190 5.10 -9.40 -1.25
CA ARG A 190 3.81 -9.75 -1.88
C ARG A 190 3.23 -11.10 -1.43
N LEU A 191 4.10 -12.05 -1.08
CA LEU A 191 3.72 -13.40 -0.64
C LEU A 191 3.91 -13.61 0.88
N ASP A 192 4.46 -12.62 1.58
CA ASP A 192 5.03 -12.80 2.91
C ASP A 192 4.52 -11.84 3.97
N GLY A 193 3.87 -10.73 3.58
CA GLY A 193 3.30 -9.83 4.58
C GLY A 193 2.56 -8.62 4.04
N LEU A 194 2.70 -8.28 2.76
CA LEU A 194 2.02 -7.15 2.15
C LEU A 194 1.21 -7.59 0.93
N LEU A 195 0.06 -6.97 0.73
CA LEU A 195 -0.77 -7.17 -0.46
C LEU A 195 -1.23 -5.81 -1.00
N TYR A 196 -1.23 -5.68 -2.33
CA TYR A 196 -1.69 -4.47 -3.01
C TYR A 196 -3.19 -4.56 -3.28
N PHE A 197 -3.89 -3.46 -2.98
CA PHE A 197 -5.32 -3.25 -3.18
C PHE A 197 -5.50 -2.07 -4.13
N ASP A 198 -6.34 -2.25 -5.13
CA ASP A 198 -6.75 -1.17 -6.01
C ASP A 198 -7.70 -0.22 -5.24
N TRP A 199 -7.71 1.08 -5.57
CA TRP A 199 -8.64 2.01 -4.94
C TRP A 199 -10.12 1.67 -5.14
N ARG A 200 -10.43 0.88 -6.18
CA ARG A 200 -11.79 0.44 -6.47
C ARG A 200 -12.20 -0.81 -5.69
N ASP A 201 -11.25 -1.48 -5.04
CA ASP A 201 -11.57 -2.67 -4.28
C ASP A 201 -12.53 -2.29 -3.14
N ASN A 202 -13.63 -3.02 -3.05
CA ASN A 202 -14.62 -2.82 -2.01
C ASN A 202 -14.26 -3.56 -0.72
N ALA A 203 -15.00 -3.32 0.37
CA ALA A 203 -14.73 -3.96 1.66
C ALA A 203 -14.66 -5.50 1.60
N GLN A 204 -15.46 -6.16 0.75
CA GLN A 204 -15.44 -7.61 0.62
C GLN A 204 -14.16 -8.08 -0.08
N GLU A 205 -13.79 -7.46 -1.20
CA GLU A 205 -12.56 -7.79 -1.93
C GLU A 205 -11.33 -7.56 -1.04
N ILE A 206 -11.31 -6.44 -0.32
CA ILE A 206 -10.24 -6.16 0.65
C ILE A 206 -10.21 -7.24 1.73
N ALA A 207 -11.35 -7.60 2.31
CA ALA A 207 -11.44 -8.65 3.33
C ALA A 207 -10.92 -10.00 2.82
N ASP A 208 -11.37 -10.44 1.64
CA ASP A 208 -10.97 -11.72 1.03
C ASP A 208 -9.44 -11.77 0.85
N TYR A 209 -8.81 -10.69 0.36
CA TYR A 209 -7.36 -10.69 0.21
C TYR A 209 -6.60 -10.59 1.54
N LEU A 210 -7.18 -9.92 2.55
CA LEU A 210 -6.57 -9.86 3.87
C LEU A 210 -6.62 -11.22 4.57
N GLU A 211 -7.66 -12.02 4.38
CA GLU A 211 -7.73 -13.39 4.91
C GLU A 211 -6.65 -14.31 4.32
N ASP A 212 -6.26 -14.07 3.06
CA ASP A 212 -5.18 -14.81 2.38
C ASP A 212 -3.78 -14.45 2.95
N LEU A 213 -3.64 -13.36 3.72
CA LEU A 213 -2.34 -12.95 4.26
C LEU A 213 -1.90 -13.86 5.44
N PRO A 214 -0.64 -14.34 5.46
CA PRO A 214 -0.14 -15.19 6.54
C PRO A 214 -0.18 -14.55 7.95
N GLY A 215 -0.25 -13.21 8.03
CA GLY A 215 -0.33 -12.45 9.28
C GLY A 215 -1.77 -12.20 9.78
N PHE A 216 -2.79 -12.65 9.05
CA PHE A 216 -4.18 -12.44 9.43
C PHE A 216 -4.55 -13.22 10.70
N PRO A 217 -5.15 -12.58 11.73
CA PRO A 217 -5.59 -13.30 12.92
C PRO A 217 -6.86 -14.11 12.61
N GLU A 218 -6.75 -15.44 12.55
CA GLU A 218 -7.87 -16.36 12.26
C GLU A 218 -9.09 -16.12 13.17
N ALA A 219 -8.87 -15.73 14.43
CA ALA A 219 -9.92 -15.47 15.41
C ALA A 219 -10.66 -14.13 15.21
N MET A 220 -10.20 -13.24 14.32
CA MET A 220 -10.78 -11.90 14.15
C MET A 220 -12.15 -11.95 13.48
N GLY A 221 -12.27 -12.76 12.42
CA GLY A 221 -13.49 -12.86 11.60
C GLY A 221 -13.99 -11.51 11.07
N TRP A 222 -15.25 -11.51 10.61
CA TRP A 222 -15.90 -10.31 10.05
C TRP A 222 -17.35 -10.09 10.53
N ASP A 223 -17.72 -10.70 11.66
CA ASP A 223 -19.05 -10.55 12.27
C ASP A 223 -19.33 -9.13 12.81
N TRP A 224 -18.27 -8.34 12.96
CA TRP A 224 -18.31 -6.94 13.38
C TRP A 224 -18.65 -5.96 12.26
N TYR A 225 -18.50 -6.36 10.99
CA TYR A 225 -18.75 -5.46 9.86
C TYR A 225 -20.18 -5.62 9.30
N ASP A 226 -20.85 -4.49 9.07
CA ASP A 226 -22.18 -4.45 8.48
C ASP A 226 -22.09 -4.60 6.94
N TRP A 227 -22.10 -5.85 6.48
CA TRP A 227 -22.03 -6.21 5.07
C TRP A 227 -23.19 -5.66 4.21
N SER A 228 -24.29 -5.22 4.82
CA SER A 228 -25.39 -4.59 4.07
C SER A 228 -24.95 -3.26 3.41
N ARG A 229 -23.89 -2.64 3.92
CA ARG A 229 -23.29 -1.42 3.34
C ARG A 229 -22.65 -1.65 1.99
N LEU A 230 -22.25 -2.88 1.68
CA LEU A 230 -21.57 -3.22 0.43
C LEU A 230 -22.40 -2.85 -0.82
N ALA A 231 -23.73 -2.93 -0.71
CA ALA A 231 -24.63 -2.57 -1.81
C ALA A 231 -24.54 -1.09 -2.21
N ASN A 232 -24.08 -0.22 -1.31
CA ASN A 232 -23.92 1.22 -1.53
C ASN A 232 -22.48 1.68 -1.24
N TRP A 233 -21.49 0.79 -1.44
CA TRP A 233 -20.09 1.09 -1.18
C TRP A 233 -19.60 2.28 -2.01
N ASP A 234 -19.09 3.31 -1.33
CA ASP A 234 -18.33 4.39 -1.94
C ASP A 234 -16.83 4.16 -1.69
N PRO A 235 -15.93 4.35 -2.69
CA PRO A 235 -14.48 4.31 -2.46
C PRO A 235 -13.98 5.18 -1.29
N ASP A 236 -14.69 6.27 -0.95
CA ASP A 236 -14.37 7.12 0.20
C ASP A 236 -14.67 6.44 1.56
N ASP A 237 -15.58 5.46 1.60
CA ASP A 237 -15.89 4.67 2.81
C ASP A 237 -14.73 3.75 3.23
N ARG A 238 -13.77 3.52 2.33
CA ARG A 238 -12.59 2.66 2.53
C ARG A 238 -11.81 3.02 3.78
N HIS A 239 -11.57 4.31 4.04
CA HIS A 239 -10.83 4.72 5.24
C HIS A 239 -11.62 4.42 6.52
N GLY A 240 -12.95 4.51 6.47
CA GLY A 240 -13.84 4.14 7.57
C GLY A 240 -13.83 2.64 7.86
N PHE A 241 -13.80 1.80 6.81
CA PHE A 241 -13.64 0.36 6.92
C PHE A 241 -12.26 -0.03 7.50
N LEU A 242 -11.17 0.50 6.93
CA LEU A 242 -9.80 0.18 7.36
C LEU A 242 -9.51 0.65 8.79
N ARG A 243 -10.10 1.76 9.24
CA ARG A 243 -10.01 2.20 10.63
C ARG A 243 -10.68 1.21 11.61
N GLN A 244 -11.89 0.76 11.30
CA GLN A 244 -12.59 -0.24 12.11
C GLN A 244 -11.83 -1.58 12.14
N LEU A 245 -11.31 -2.00 10.99
CA LEU A 245 -10.43 -3.17 10.89
C LEU A 245 -9.19 -3.00 11.78
N GLY A 246 -8.55 -1.83 11.75
CA GLY A 246 -7.38 -1.52 12.59
C GLY A 246 -7.66 -1.63 14.09
N ASP A 247 -8.79 -1.09 14.54
CA ASP A 247 -9.22 -1.22 15.94
C ASP A 247 -9.50 -2.68 16.32
N ARG A 248 -10.18 -3.42 15.43
CA ARG A 248 -10.48 -4.82 15.66
C ARG A 248 -9.20 -5.66 15.72
N ALA A 249 -8.28 -5.46 14.79
CA ALA A 249 -6.99 -6.14 14.74
C ALA A 249 -6.18 -5.92 16.03
N ALA A 250 -6.26 -4.71 16.61
CA ALA A 250 -5.61 -4.39 17.87
C ALA A 250 -6.11 -5.23 19.05
N ASP A 251 -7.40 -5.60 19.09
CA ASP A 251 -7.95 -6.53 20.11
C ASP A 251 -7.31 -7.92 20.03
N HIS A 252 -6.76 -8.28 18.87
CA HIS A 252 -6.07 -9.54 18.61
C HIS A 252 -4.54 -9.44 18.71
N GLY A 253 -4.01 -8.30 19.21
CA GLY A 253 -2.57 -8.12 19.40
C GLY A 253 -1.77 -7.93 18.11
N VAL A 254 -2.43 -7.53 17.02
CA VAL A 254 -1.79 -7.16 15.76
C VAL A 254 -2.18 -5.73 15.36
N ALA A 255 -1.36 -5.10 14.53
CA ALA A 255 -1.63 -3.81 13.93
C ALA A 255 -1.80 -3.99 12.42
N VAL A 256 -2.79 -3.29 11.85
CA VAL A 256 -2.90 -3.14 10.39
C VAL A 256 -1.98 -2.01 9.96
N ILE A 257 -1.00 -2.34 9.15
CA ILE A 257 -0.05 -1.40 8.57
C ILE A 257 -0.37 -1.20 7.10
N GLY A 258 0.09 -0.09 6.54
CA GLY A 258 0.24 -0.01 5.10
C GLY A 258 1.42 0.81 4.64
N VAL A 259 1.76 0.58 3.38
CA VAL A 259 2.87 1.19 2.64
C VAL A 259 2.27 2.00 1.50
N LEU A 260 2.69 3.26 1.39
CA LEU A 260 2.27 4.16 0.32
C LEU A 260 3.12 3.91 -0.91
N VAL A 261 2.62 3.05 -1.80
CA VAL A 261 3.17 2.89 -3.15
C VAL A 261 2.63 3.97 -4.06
N ASP A 262 3.44 4.45 -5.00
CA ASP A 262 2.97 5.44 -5.97
C ASP A 262 1.89 4.81 -6.87
N GLY A 263 0.75 5.49 -7.00
CA GLY A 263 -0.40 5.05 -7.77
C GLY A 263 -1.71 5.19 -6.99
N ASP A 264 -2.78 4.68 -7.58
CA ASP A 264 -4.13 4.78 -7.02
C ASP A 264 -4.44 3.58 -6.10
N GLY A 265 -3.49 3.13 -5.29
CA GLY A 265 -3.63 1.89 -4.53
C GLY A 265 -3.17 2.01 -3.09
N LEU A 266 -3.45 0.96 -2.32
CA LEU A 266 -2.97 0.81 -0.95
C LEU A 266 -2.27 -0.53 -0.83
N THR A 267 -1.14 -0.57 -0.15
CA THR A 267 -0.50 -1.85 0.20
C THR A 267 -0.70 -2.09 1.68
N LEU A 268 -1.38 -3.18 2.06
CA LEU A 268 -1.72 -3.47 3.46
C LEU A 268 -1.05 -4.74 3.95
N GLY A 269 -0.84 -4.81 5.26
CA GLY A 269 -0.34 -5.99 5.95
C GLY A 269 -0.65 -5.99 7.44
N PHE A 270 -0.21 -7.03 8.12
CA PHE A 270 -0.34 -7.18 9.57
C PHE A 270 1.03 -7.32 10.22
N VAL A 271 1.22 -6.64 11.35
CA VAL A 271 2.42 -6.77 12.18
C VAL A 271 2.00 -6.95 13.64
N PRO A 272 2.60 -7.87 14.41
CA PRO A 272 2.37 -7.97 15.86
C PRO A 272 2.52 -6.62 16.55
N SER A 273 1.60 -6.25 17.44
CA SER A 273 1.57 -4.91 18.04
C SER A 273 2.85 -4.57 18.83
N ASP A 274 3.51 -5.57 19.41
CA ASP A 274 4.79 -5.41 20.11
C ASP A 274 5.98 -5.08 19.18
N ARG A 275 5.82 -5.32 17.86
CA ARG A 275 6.81 -4.97 16.83
C ARG A 275 6.56 -3.61 16.17
N LEU A 276 5.45 -2.93 16.47
CA LEU A 276 5.08 -1.69 15.78
C LEU A 276 6.16 -0.60 15.88
N GLY A 277 6.82 -0.47 17.03
CA GLY A 277 7.93 0.49 17.19
C GLY A 277 9.14 0.17 16.30
N ARG A 278 9.43 -1.12 16.09
CA ARG A 278 10.49 -1.56 15.14
C ARG A 278 10.08 -1.29 13.70
N PHE A 279 8.81 -1.51 13.37
CA PHE A 279 8.26 -1.23 12.04
C PHE A 279 8.44 0.25 11.69
N THR A 280 7.99 1.16 12.55
CA THR A 280 8.12 2.62 12.30
C THR A 280 9.58 3.03 12.18
N THR A 281 10.46 2.50 13.03
CA THR A 281 11.90 2.81 12.99
C THR A 281 12.54 2.33 11.68
N ALA A 282 12.23 1.09 11.25
CA ALA A 282 12.77 0.52 10.02
C ALA A 282 12.23 1.24 8.78
N ALA A 283 10.94 1.56 8.75
CA ALA A 283 10.31 2.31 7.67
C ALA A 283 10.96 3.70 7.50
N GLN A 284 11.16 4.41 8.62
CA GLN A 284 11.82 5.72 8.61
C GLN A 284 13.26 5.63 8.11
N ALA A 285 14.04 4.65 8.58
CA ALA A 285 15.42 4.46 8.14
C ALA A 285 15.51 4.13 6.65
N ALA A 286 14.54 3.38 6.13
CA ALA A 286 14.44 3.04 4.72
C ALA A 286 13.76 4.14 3.87
N GLY A 287 13.36 5.28 4.45
CA GLY A 287 12.63 6.31 3.72
C GLY A 287 11.29 5.85 3.12
N ILE A 288 10.70 4.77 3.65
CA ILE A 288 9.44 4.19 3.18
C ILE A 288 8.29 4.90 3.89
N ARG A 289 7.37 5.47 3.10
CA ARG A 289 6.15 6.07 3.62
C ARG A 289 5.18 4.99 4.08
N THR A 290 4.80 5.06 5.35
CA THR A 290 3.92 4.07 5.99
C THR A 290 2.85 4.74 6.84
N PHE A 291 1.76 4.00 7.09
CA PHE A 291 0.71 4.39 8.01
C PHE A 291 0.25 3.18 8.83
N VAL A 292 -0.46 3.45 9.93
CA VAL A 292 -1.02 2.45 10.83
C VAL A 292 -2.50 2.76 11.03
N TYR A 293 -3.38 1.84 10.64
CA TYR A 293 -4.81 2.05 10.84
C TYR A 293 -5.21 1.79 12.28
N ARG A 294 -5.76 2.84 12.90
CA ARG A 294 -6.39 2.81 14.22
C ARG A 294 -7.26 4.04 14.39
N THR A 295 -8.28 3.98 15.25
CA THR A 295 -8.98 5.17 15.70
C THR A 295 -8.01 6.16 16.36
N GLY A 296 -8.09 7.43 15.94
CA GLY A 296 -7.20 8.50 16.37
C GLY A 296 -5.92 8.63 15.55
N SER A 297 -5.62 7.70 14.64
CA SER A 297 -4.55 7.90 13.66
C SER A 297 -4.96 8.97 12.64
N PRO A 298 -4.05 9.89 12.26
CA PRO A 298 -4.30 10.79 11.14
C PRO A 298 -4.56 9.98 9.86
N VAL A 299 -5.49 10.44 9.04
CA VAL A 299 -5.74 9.86 7.71
C VAL A 299 -4.58 10.30 6.82
N ALA A 300 -3.91 9.31 6.19
CA ALA A 300 -2.82 9.54 5.24
C ALA A 300 -3.36 9.98 3.88
#